data_AF-A0A9D6Q0B2-F1
#
_entry.id   AF-A0A9D6Q0B2-F1
#
_cell.length_a   1.000
_cell.length_b   1.000
_cell.length_c   1.000
_cell.angle_alpha   90.00
_cell.angle_beta   90.00
_cell.angle_gamma   90.00
#
_symmetry.space_group_name_H-M   'P 1'
#
loop_
_entity.id
_entity.type
_entity.pdbx_description
1 polymer ?
#
loop_
_entity_poly.entity_id
_entity_poly.type
_entity_poly.pdbx_seq_one_letter_code
_entity_poly.pdbx_strand_id
1 'polypeptide(L)' 'MREKGQVTIPAGIRQSLHLSSDSLLSVARVGDGILLTPRPSVFEAVSAKFGKMAEEKGITLENLLKDLKKIRHDQ' A
#
# COMPACT_ATOMS: atom_id res chain seq x y z
N MET A 1 11.51 28.76 7.40
CA MET A 1 11.28 28.50 8.84
C MET A 1 11.00 27.01 8.99
N ARG A 2 11.73 26.26 9.81
CA ARG A 2 11.34 24.88 10.12
C ARG A 2 10.13 24.96 11.05
N GLU A 3 8.97 24.52 10.59
CA GLU A 3 7.80 24.39 11.44
C GLU A 3 8.09 23.38 12.55
N LYS A 4 7.60 23.66 13.77
CA LYS A 4 7.89 22.83 14.95
C LYS A 4 7.41 21.39 14.69
N GLY A 5 8.28 20.41 14.92
CA GLY A 5 7.93 18.98 14.83
C GLY A 5 8.32 18.26 13.53
N GLN A 6 9.09 18.89 12.64
CA GLN A 6 9.59 18.21 11.44
C GLN A 6 10.87 17.40 11.70
N VAL A 7 10.88 16.12 11.34
CA VAL A 7 12.07 15.25 11.35
C VAL A 7 12.44 14.88 9.92
N THR A 8 13.73 14.94 9.58
CA THR A 8 14.23 14.55 8.27
C THR A 8 14.69 13.10 8.27
N ILE A 9 14.13 12.28 7.37
CA ILE A 9 14.57 10.89 7.16
C ILE A 9 15.70 10.89 6.12
N PRO A 10 16.89 10.33 6.41
CA PRO A 10 17.99 10.22 5.44
C PRO A 10 17.61 9.46 4.16
N ALA A 11 18.23 9.82 3.04
CA ALA A 11 17.88 9.28 1.71
C ALA A 11 17.98 7.75 1.62
N GLY A 12 19.01 7.14 2.19
CA GLY A 12 19.18 5.68 2.18
C GLY A 12 18.03 4.95 2.89
N ILE A 13 17.58 5.48 4.03
CA ILE A 13 16.44 4.92 4.77
C ILE A 13 15.16 5.07 3.96
N ARG A 14 14.92 6.24 3.36
CA ARG A 14 13.75 6.46 2.48
C ARG A 14 13.70 5.46 1.34
N GLN A 15 14.84 5.20 0.68
CA GLN A 15 14.90 4.24 -0.42
C GLN A 15 14.65 2.80 0.06
N SER A 16 15.27 2.37 1.16
CA SER A 16 15.07 1.01 1.69
C SER A 16 13.63 0.73 2.11
N LEU A 17 12.92 1.75 2.57
CA LEU A 17 11.52 1.67 3.00
C LEU A 17 10.53 2.10 1.91
N HIS A 18 11.02 2.37 0.69
CA HIS A 18 10.22 2.83 -0.45
C HIS A 18 9.33 4.04 -0.14
N LEU A 19 9.85 4.98 0.68
CA LEU A 19 9.12 6.17 1.11
C LEU A 19 9.21 7.28 0.06
N SER A 20 8.04 7.76 -0.33
CA SER A 20 7.79 8.94 -1.15
C SER A 20 7.34 10.13 -0.30
N SER A 21 7.19 11.31 -0.91
CA SER A 21 6.73 12.53 -0.23
C SER A 21 5.30 12.45 0.30
N ASP A 22 4.48 11.56 -0.26
CA ASP A 22 3.08 11.29 0.11
C ASP A 22 2.91 10.04 0.99
N SER A 23 4.01 9.38 1.37
CA SER A 23 3.97 8.18 2.20
C SER A 23 3.46 8.47 3.62
N LEU A 24 2.46 7.70 4.04
CA LEU A 24 1.93 7.75 5.40
C LEU A 24 2.70 6.80 6.32
N LEU A 25 3.18 7.33 7.43
CA LEU A 25 3.86 6.57 8.48
C LEU A 25 2.98 6.47 9.73
N SER A 26 2.98 5.30 10.35
CA SER A 26 2.48 5.14 11.72
C SER A 26 3.57 5.52 12.71
N VAL A 27 3.20 6.17 13.82
CA VAL A 27 4.11 6.57 14.90
C VAL A 27 3.67 5.87 16.19
N ALA A 28 4.61 5.20 16.85
CA ALA A 28 4.41 4.61 18.18
C ALA A 28 5.55 5.02 19.12
N ARG A 29 5.26 5.30 20.39
CA ARG A 29 6.30 5.51 21.40
C ARG A 29 6.78 4.15 21.91
N VAL A 30 8.10 3.93 21.92
CA VAL A 30 8.73 2.72 22.46
C VAL A 30 9.79 3.17 23.46
N GLY A 31 9.47 3.06 24.75
CA GLY A 31 10.30 3.61 25.83
C GLY A 31 10.51 5.12 25.67
N ASP A 32 11.78 5.51 25.52
CA ASP A 32 12.19 6.90 25.29
C ASP A 32 12.37 7.25 23.80
N GLY A 33 12.04 6.31 22.90
CA GLY A 33 12.12 6.48 21.45
C GLY A 33 10.76 6.53 20.76
N ILE A 34 10.79 6.83 19.46
CA ILE A 34 9.66 6.69 18.54
C ILE A 34 9.98 5.64 17.47
N LEU A 35 9.03 4.76 17.19
CA LEU A 35 9.04 3.82 16.10
C LEU A 35 8.18 4.37 14.97
N LEU A 36 8.78 4.53 13.80
CA LEU A 36 8.10 4.89 12.56
C LEU A 36 8.00 3.65 11.69
N THR A 37 6.80 3.26 11.30
CA THR A 37 6.59 2.15 10.36
C THR A 37 5.80 2.63 9.17
N PRO A 38 6.13 2.20 7.93
CA PRO A 38 5.23 2.37 6.80
C PRO A 38 3.85 1.86 7.18
N ARG A 39 2.81 2.65 6.95
CA ARG A 39 1.45 2.15 7.15
C ARG A 39 1.25 1.00 6.14
N PRO A 40 0.85 -0.21 6.58
CA PRO A 40 0.57 -1.28 5.63
C PRO A 40 -0.49 -0.76 4.65
N SER A 41 -0.18 -0.88 3.36
CA SER A 41 -1.09 -0.43 2.32
C SER A 41 -2.38 -1.23 2.45
N VAL A 42 -3.51 -0.55 2.65
CA VAL A 42 -4.83 -1.20 2.63
C VAL A 42 -4.98 -1.99 1.32
N PHE A 43 -4.37 -1.51 0.25
CA PHE A 43 -4.35 -2.18 -1.05
C PHE A 43 -3.78 -3.59 -0.99
N GLU A 44 -2.69 -3.84 -0.27
CA GLU A 44 -2.05 -5.16 -0.23
C GLU A 44 -2.90 -6.17 0.53
N ALA A 45 -3.42 -5.77 1.70
CA ALA A 45 -4.35 -6.58 2.48
C ALA A 45 -5.67 -6.85 1.72
N VAL A 46 -6.19 -5.84 1.03
CA VAL A 46 -7.41 -5.97 0.20
C VAL A 46 -7.14 -6.87 -0.99
N SER A 47 -6.02 -6.70 -1.70
CA SER A 47 -5.64 -7.53 -2.86
C SER A 47 -5.47 -8.98 -2.48
N ALA A 48 -4.81 -9.27 -1.34
CA ALA A 48 -4.68 -10.63 -0.82
C ALA A 48 -6.05 -11.26 -0.49
N LYS A 49 -6.99 -10.47 0.06
CA LYS A 49 -8.35 -10.93 0.35
C LYS A 49 -9.15 -11.18 -0.93
N PHE A 50 -9.00 -10.31 -1.94
CA PHE A 50 -9.60 -10.49 -3.26
C PHE A 50 -9.07 -11.75 -3.96
N GLY A 51 -7.76 -11.98 -3.92
CA GLY A 51 -7.13 -13.19 -4.48
C GLY A 51 -7.72 -14.47 -3.91
N LYS A 52 -7.79 -14.58 -2.57
CA LYS A 52 -8.41 -15.74 -1.90
C LYS A 52 -9.87 -15.95 -2.30
N MET A 53 -10.67 -14.89 -2.35
CA MET A 53 -12.07 -15.00 -2.73
C MET A 53 -12.24 -15.38 -4.21
N ALA A 54 -11.33 -14.90 -5.09
CA ALA A 54 -11.32 -15.28 -6.50
C ALA A 54 -11.00 -16.77 -6.66
N GLU A 55 -10.02 -17.29 -5.92
CA GLU A 55 -9.67 -18.72 -5.90
C GLU A 55 -10.85 -19.58 -5.41
N GLU A 56 -11.47 -19.21 -4.27
CA GLU A 56 -12.64 -19.90 -3.72
C GLU A 56 -13.82 -19.96 -4.70
N LYS A 57 -13.99 -18.93 -5.53
CA LYS A 57 -15.06 -18.83 -6.53
C LYS A 57 -14.67 -19.36 -7.91
N GLY A 58 -13.45 -19.88 -8.07
CA GLY A 58 -12.96 -20.38 -9.37
C GLY A 58 -12.82 -19.29 -10.44
N ILE A 59 -12.62 -18.03 -10.03
CA ILE A 59 -12.45 -16.90 -10.95
C ILE A 59 -11.00 -16.93 -11.46
N THR A 60 -10.82 -17.20 -12.75
CA THR A 60 -9.50 -17.19 -13.39
C THR A 60 -9.18 -15.83 -14.00
N LEU A 61 -7.87 -15.58 -14.21
CA LEU A 61 -7.40 -14.40 -14.92
C LEU A 61 -7.97 -14.32 -16.34
N GLU A 62 -8.10 -15.44 -17.06
CA GLU A 62 -8.72 -15.41 -18.40
C GLU A 62 -10.17 -14.94 -18.35
N ASN A 63 -10.93 -15.36 -17.33
CA ASN A 63 -12.32 -14.93 -17.18
C ASN A 63 -12.41 -13.43 -16.93
N LEU A 64 -11.58 -12.90 -16.03
CA LEU A 64 -11.50 -11.46 -15.76
C LEU A 64 -11.12 -10.65 -17.01
N LEU A 65 -10.11 -11.10 -17.77
CA LEU A 65 -9.68 -10.42 -18.99
C LEU A 65 -10.72 -10.49 -20.12
N LYS A 66 -11.48 -11.58 -20.21
CA LYS A 66 -12.60 -11.69 -21.16
C LYS A 66 -13.72 -10.71 -20.82
N ASP A 67 -14.07 -10.59 -19.55
CA ASP A 67 -15.15 -9.69 -19.12
C ASP A 67 -14.73 -8.21 -19.21
N LEU A 68 -13.48 -7.88 -18.89
CA LEU A 68 -12.91 -6.54 -19.12
C LEU A 68 -13.04 -6.09 -20.59
N LYS A 69 -12.80 -6.99 -21.55
CA LYS A 69 -12.94 -6.69 -22.97
C LYS A 69 -14.38 -6.42 -23.37
N LYS A 70 -15.35 -7.14 -22.79
CA LYS A 70 -16.78 -6.89 -23.03
C LYS A 70 -17.22 -5.54 -22.47
N ILE A 71 -16.87 -5.25 -21.22
CA ILE A 71 -17.21 -3.99 -20.55
C ILE A 71 -16.65 -2.78 -21.33
N ARG A 72 -15.43 -2.89 -21.86
CA ARG A 72 -14.80 -1.81 -22.64
C ARG A 72 -15.39 -1.63 -24.05
N HIS A 73 -16.06 -2.65 -24.58
CA HIS A 73 -16.77 -2.58 -25.87
C HIS A 73 -18.21 -2.05 -25.74
N ASP A 74 -18.80 -2.18 -24.56
CA ASP A 74 -20.15 -1.70 -24.23
C ASP A 74 -20.15 -0.25 -23.68
N GLN A 75 -19.02 0.47 -23.77
CA GLN A 75 -18.88 1.90 -23.44
C GLN A 75 -18.59 2.75 -24.67
#